data_AF-A0A971E1L9-F1
#
_entry.id   AF-A0A971E1L9-F1
#
_cell.length_a   1.000
_cell.length_b   1.000
_cell.length_c   1.000
_cell.angle_alpha   90.00
_cell.angle_beta   90.00
_cell.angle_gamma   90.00
#
_symmetry.space_group_name_H-M   'P 1'
#
loop_
_entity.id
_entity.type
_entity.pdbx_description
1 polymer ?
#
loop_
_entity_poly.entity_id
_entity_poly.type
_entity_poly.pdbx_seq_one_letter_code
_entity_poly.pdbx_strand_id
1 'polypeptide(L)'
;MRLLFDQNISHNVLAMLPEQYQGSTSVKLEGLWDNSDREIWEFARKNNFTIVTQNSDFNDLNLLLGFPPKIIWVRCGNLRTKDFANVLLNHVDEIFRFLEDNQHGCFEIVNILKH
;
A
#
# COMPACT_ATOMS: atom_id res chain seq x y z
N MET A 1 -11.38 -3.13 -2.21
CA MET A 1 -10.48 -2.46 -1.24
C MET A 1 -10.01 -1.12 -1.80
N ARG A 2 -9.69 -0.14 -0.94
CA ARG A 2 -9.19 1.17 -1.37
C ARG A 2 -7.74 1.35 -0.95
N LEU A 3 -6.86 1.51 -1.93
CA LEU A 3 -5.42 1.65 -1.74
C LEU A 3 -4.97 3.10 -1.92
N LEU A 4 -4.01 3.53 -1.12
CA LEU A 4 -3.25 4.76 -1.33
C LEU A 4 -1.80 4.38 -1.67
N PHE A 5 -1.39 4.62 -2.92
CA PHE A 5 -0.02 4.38 -3.36
C PHE A 5 0.91 5.52 -2.92
N ASP A 6 1.97 5.15 -2.23
CA ASP A 6 3.08 6.01 -1.82
C ASP A 6 3.74 6.76 -3.01
N GLN A 7 4.43 7.87 -2.72
CA GLN A 7 5.11 8.74 -3.68
C GLN A 7 6.13 8.01 -4.57
N ASN A 8 6.76 6.96 -4.03
CA ASN A 8 7.75 6.16 -4.75
C ASN A 8 7.12 5.14 -5.72
N ILE A 9 5.80 5.02 -5.75
CA ILE A 9 5.08 4.10 -6.64
C ILE A 9 4.44 4.88 -7.79
N SER A 10 4.66 4.41 -9.01
CA SER A 10 4.06 5.02 -10.20
C SER A 10 2.53 4.95 -10.17
N HIS A 11 1.85 6.10 -10.21
CA HIS A 11 0.39 6.20 -10.31
C HIS A 11 -0.22 5.44 -11.49
N ASN A 12 0.57 5.11 -12.53
CA ASN A 12 0.13 4.26 -13.64
C ASN A 12 -0.31 2.86 -13.19
N VAL A 13 0.08 2.41 -11.98
CA VAL A 13 -0.39 1.15 -11.39
C VAL A 13 -1.91 1.10 -11.29
N LEU A 14 -2.56 2.25 -11.02
CA LEU A 14 -4.01 2.35 -10.86
C LEU A 14 -4.77 1.88 -12.11
N ALA A 15 -4.24 2.16 -13.29
CA ALA A 15 -4.85 1.74 -14.56
C ALA A 15 -4.71 0.23 -14.83
N MET A 16 -3.87 -0.48 -14.07
CA MET A 16 -3.65 -1.92 -14.18
C MET A 16 -4.45 -2.72 -13.16
N LEU A 17 -5.09 -2.06 -12.19
CA LEU A 17 -5.85 -2.73 -11.15
C LEU A 17 -7.30 -3.02 -11.60
N PRO A 18 -7.83 -4.21 -11.31
CA PRO A 18 -9.22 -4.56 -11.60
C PRO A 18 -10.20 -3.81 -10.69
N GLU A 19 -11.49 -3.91 -11.03
CA GLU A 19 -12.61 -3.21 -10.38
C GLU A 19 -12.66 -3.36 -8.85
N GLN A 20 -12.18 -4.47 -8.29
CA GLN A 20 -12.11 -4.67 -6.84
C GLN A 20 -11.22 -3.65 -6.09
N TYR A 21 -10.36 -2.91 -6.81
CA TYR A 21 -9.56 -1.81 -6.28
C TYR A 21 -10.16 -0.43 -6.56
N GLN A 22 -11.42 -0.35 -7.00
CA GLN A 22 -12.10 0.91 -7.27
C GLN A 22 -12.04 1.84 -6.05
N GLY A 23 -11.77 3.12 -6.32
CA GLY A 23 -11.59 4.14 -5.29
C GLY A 23 -10.17 4.16 -4.68
N SER A 24 -9.23 3.38 -5.23
CA SER A 24 -7.80 3.54 -4.96
C SER A 24 -7.24 4.78 -5.66
N THR A 25 -6.19 5.35 -5.07
CA THR A 25 -5.56 6.58 -5.54
C THR A 25 -4.05 6.55 -5.22
N SER A 26 -3.34 7.63 -5.50
CA SER A 26 -1.93 7.80 -5.12
C SER A 26 -1.72 9.15 -4.44
N VAL A 27 -0.68 9.24 -3.61
CA VAL A 27 -0.22 10.49 -2.98
C VAL A 27 -0.15 11.63 -4.01
N LYS A 28 0.36 11.34 -5.21
CA LYS A 28 0.42 12.30 -6.31
C LYS A 28 -0.96 12.80 -6.77
N LEU A 29 -1.93 11.92 -6.93
CA LEU A 29 -3.27 12.29 -7.42
C LEU A 29 -4.10 13.02 -6.36
N GLU A 30 -3.87 12.73 -5.08
CA GLU A 30 -4.49 13.44 -3.96
C GLU A 30 -3.82 14.79 -3.65
N GLY A 31 -2.79 15.19 -4.40
CA GLY A 31 -2.06 16.45 -4.18
C GLY A 31 -1.20 16.45 -2.92
N LEU A 32 -0.83 15.27 -2.41
CA LEU A 32 -0.08 15.08 -1.17
C LEU A 32 1.43 14.93 -1.39
N TRP A 33 1.95 15.32 -2.55
CA TRP A 33 3.34 15.05 -2.94
C TRP A 33 4.38 15.70 -2.02
N ASP A 34 4.09 16.89 -1.49
CA ASP A 34 4.99 17.62 -0.59
C ASP A 34 4.65 17.41 0.90
N ASN A 35 3.73 16.49 1.21
CA ASN A 35 3.33 16.18 2.57
C ASN A 35 4.28 15.17 3.22
N SER A 36 4.40 15.27 4.54
CA SER A 36 5.16 14.29 5.34
C SER A 36 4.45 12.93 5.39
N ASP A 37 5.21 11.86 5.65
CA ASP A 37 4.64 10.52 5.83
C ASP A 37 3.57 10.49 6.91
N ARG A 38 3.72 11.29 7.98
CA ARG A 38 2.70 11.42 9.03
C ARG A 38 1.39 12.02 8.51
N GLU A 39 1.47 13.04 7.66
CA GLU A 39 0.27 13.67 7.07
C GLU A 39 -0.41 12.74 6.07
N ILE A 40 0.37 12.03 5.25
CA ILE A 40 -0.13 11.00 4.32
C ILE A 40 -0.79 9.87 5.12
N TRP A 41 -0.17 9.44 6.21
CA TRP A 41 -0.71 8.41 7.11
C TRP A 41 -2.04 8.84 7.74
N GLU A 42 -2.12 10.09 8.22
CA GLU A 42 -3.35 10.66 8.77
C GLU A 42 -4.46 10.79 7.71
N PHE A 43 -4.09 11.19 6.49
CA PHE A 43 -5.01 11.22 5.36
C PHE A 43 -5.56 9.82 5.07
N ALA A 44 -4.69 8.81 5.00
CA ALA A 44 -5.10 7.44 4.77
C ALA A 44 -6.04 6.93 5.87
N ARG A 45 -5.72 7.24 7.14
CA ARG A 45 -6.55 6.92 8.30
C ARG A 45 -7.96 7.49 8.16
N LYS A 46 -8.06 8.80 7.94
CA LYS A 46 -9.33 9.54 7.91
C LYS A 46 -10.22 9.12 6.76
N ASN A 47 -9.62 8.67 5.66
CA ASN A 47 -10.32 8.29 4.44
C ASN A 47 -10.44 6.78 4.24
N ASN A 48 -10.10 5.96 5.25
CA ASN A 48 -10.17 4.51 5.22
C ASN A 48 -9.38 3.87 4.07
N PHE A 49 -8.19 4.39 3.79
CA PHE A 49 -7.24 3.79 2.85
C PHE A 49 -6.30 2.81 3.54
N THR A 50 -5.89 1.79 2.78
CA THR A 50 -4.70 0.99 3.08
C THR A 50 -3.53 1.57 2.29
N ILE A 51 -2.42 1.86 2.94
CA ILE A 51 -1.24 2.42 2.28
C ILE A 51 -0.44 1.29 1.65
N VAL A 52 -0.03 1.47 0.39
CA VAL A 52 0.92 0.58 -0.28
C VAL A 52 2.24 1.33 -0.43
N THR A 53 3.32 0.76 0.08
CA THR A 53 4.66 1.38 0.05
C THR A 53 5.74 0.32 -0.20
N GLN A 54 6.93 0.79 -0.60
CA GLN A 54 8.16 0.00 -0.61
C GLN A 54 9.13 0.42 0.50
N ASN A 55 8.89 1.55 1.18
CA ASN A 55 9.74 2.06 2.25
C ASN A 55 9.22 1.62 3.64
N SER A 56 10.07 1.71 4.65
CA SER A 56 9.72 1.34 6.03
C SER A 56 8.92 2.41 6.77
N ASP A 57 9.00 3.68 6.36
CA ASP A 57 8.54 4.82 7.18
C ASP A 57 7.07 4.72 7.61
N PHE A 58 6.18 4.26 6.73
CA PHE A 58 4.77 4.03 7.09
C PHE A 58 4.56 2.86 8.06
N ASN A 59 5.37 1.81 7.95
CA ASN A 59 5.34 0.70 8.90
C ASN A 59 5.87 1.14 10.27
N ASP A 60 6.92 1.97 10.30
CA ASP A 60 7.46 2.55 11.53
C ASP A 60 6.42 3.44 12.23
N LEU A 61 5.64 4.22 11.45
CA LEU A 61 4.48 4.95 11.97
C LEU A 61 3.40 4.01 12.53
N ASN A 62 3.10 2.89 11.87
CA ASN A 62 2.16 1.89 12.38
C ASN A 62 2.64 1.23 13.69
N LEU A 63 3.93 0.97 13.82
CA LEU A 63 4.51 0.44 15.06
C LEU A 63 4.42 1.45 16.21
N LEU A 64 4.58 2.75 15.92
CA LEU A 64 4.54 3.82 16.91
C LEU A 64 3.12 4.23 17.31
N LEU A 65 2.21 4.33 16.34
CA LEU A 65 0.88 4.92 16.51
C LEU A 65 -0.25 3.88 16.50
N GLY A 66 0.06 2.62 16.18
CA GLY A 66 -0.93 1.58 15.91
C GLY A 66 -1.52 1.68 14.51
N PHE A 67 -2.58 0.93 14.26
CA PHE A 67 -3.36 0.93 13.02
C PHE A 67 -4.85 1.01 13.38
N PRO A 68 -5.73 1.56 12.51
CA PRO A 68 -5.54 1.96 11.11
C PRO A 68 -4.75 3.28 10.88
N PRO A 69 -4.25 3.52 9.64
CA PRO A 69 -4.36 2.70 8.42
C PRO A 69 -3.54 1.40 8.47
N LYS A 70 -3.95 0.43 7.65
CA LYS A 70 -3.14 -0.78 7.39
C LYS A 70 -2.11 -0.49 6.31
N ILE A 71 -0.99 -1.22 6.35
CA ILE A 71 0.10 -1.13 5.38
C ILE A 71 0.19 -2.43 4.59
N ILE A 72 0.33 -2.31 3.27
CA ILE A 72 0.84 -3.37 2.40
C ILE A 72 2.25 -2.97 2.01
N TRP A 73 3.24 -3.70 2.54
CA TRP A 73 4.65 -3.39 2.32
C TRP A 73 5.26 -4.32 1.27
N VAL A 74 5.49 -3.79 0.08
CA VAL A 74 6.01 -4.55 -1.07
C VAL A 74 7.53 -4.45 -1.13
N ARG A 75 8.21 -5.50 -0.66
CA ARG A 75 9.68 -5.57 -0.55
C ARG A 75 10.31 -6.45 -1.63
N CYS A 76 9.89 -6.22 -2.88
CA CYS A 76 10.34 -6.98 -4.05
C CYS A 76 11.43 -6.26 -4.88
N GLY A 77 12.04 -5.20 -4.33
CA GLY A 77 12.98 -4.33 -5.03
C GLY A 77 12.30 -3.43 -6.08
N ASN A 78 13.10 -2.89 -6.99
CA ASN A 78 12.59 -2.03 -8.07
C ASN A 78 11.86 -2.89 -9.11
N LEU A 79 10.53 -2.77 -9.13
CA LEU A 79 9.67 -3.43 -10.09
C LEU A 79 9.20 -2.44 -11.16
N ARG A 80 8.99 -2.94 -12.38
CA ARG A 80 8.21 -2.17 -13.36
C ARG A 80 6.77 -2.11 -12.89
N THR A 81 6.03 -1.07 -13.28
CA THR A 81 4.63 -0.86 -12.87
C THR A 81 3.75 -2.11 -13.09
N LYS A 82 3.93 -2.81 -14.21
CA LYS A 82 3.20 -4.05 -14.52
C LYS A 82 3.54 -5.18 -13.55
N ASP A 83 4.82 -5.36 -13.23
CA ASP A 83 5.27 -6.40 -12.31
C ASP A 83 4.81 -6.09 -10.88
N PHE A 84 4.82 -4.82 -10.48
CA PHE A 84 4.28 -4.37 -9.20
C PHE A 84 2.78 -4.66 -9.08
N ALA A 85 1.99 -4.33 -10.12
CA ALA A 85 0.57 -4.67 -10.16
C ALA A 85 0.36 -6.19 -10.04
N ASN A 86 1.13 -6.99 -10.80
CA ASN A 86 1.06 -8.45 -10.73
C ASN A 86 1.37 -8.99 -9.33
N VAL A 87 2.32 -8.41 -8.61
CA VAL A 87 2.59 -8.79 -7.20
C VAL A 87 1.33 -8.60 -6.36
N LEU A 88 0.66 -7.45 -6.44
CA LEU A 88 -0.58 -7.23 -5.69
C LEU A 88 -1.68 -8.21 -6.08
N LEU A 89 -1.83 -8.49 -7.38
CA LEU A 89 -2.86 -9.39 -7.89
C LEU A 89 -2.62 -10.85 -7.48
N ASN A 90 -1.37 -11.28 -7.43
CA ASN A 90 -1.01 -12.64 -7.00
C ASN A 90 -1.27 -12.88 -5.51
N HIS A 91 -1.35 -11.82 -4.70
CA HIS A 91 -1.60 -11.89 -3.27
C HIS A 91 -3.00 -11.39 -2.88
N VAL A 92 -3.92 -11.23 -3.83
CA VAL A 92 -5.24 -10.61 -3.60
C VAL A 92 -6.02 -11.27 -2.45
N ASP A 93 -6.07 -12.60 -2.40
CA ASP A 93 -6.82 -13.34 -1.39
C ASP A 93 -6.19 -13.22 0.01
N GLU A 94 -4.87 -13.11 0.09
CA GLU A 94 -4.15 -12.90 1.34
C GLU A 94 -4.34 -11.47 1.83
N ILE A 95 -4.28 -10.49 0.92
CA ILE A 95 -4.55 -9.08 1.23
C ILE A 95 -5.97 -8.93 1.75
N PHE A 96 -6.99 -9.53 1.10
CA PHE A 96 -8.36 -9.45 1.59
C PHE A 96 -8.51 -10.01 3.01
N ARG A 97 -7.96 -11.20 3.28
CA ARG A 97 -7.97 -11.78 4.64
C ARG A 97 -7.27 -10.88 5.65
N PHE A 98 -6.11 -10.33 5.28
CA PHE A 98 -5.40 -9.38 6.13
C PHE A 98 -6.24 -8.13 6.41
N LEU A 99 -6.98 -7.60 5.44
CA LEU A 99 -7.80 -6.40 5.63
C LEU A 99 -8.95 -6.63 6.63
N GLU A 100 -9.42 -7.86 6.79
CA GLU A 100 -10.43 -8.24 7.79
C GLU A 100 -9.85 -8.54 9.18
N ASP A 101 -8.54 -8.71 9.30
CA ASP A 101 -7.86 -9.04 10.55
C ASP A 101 -7.67 -7.83 11.48
N ASN A 102 -8.14 -7.90 12.72
CA ASN A 102 -8.01 -6.80 13.69
C ASN A 102 -6.71 -6.84 14.52
N GLN A 103 -5.85 -7.83 14.31
CA GLN A 103 -4.62 -8.02 15.09
C GLN A 103 -3.36 -7.53 14.39
N HIS A 104 -3.36 -7.47 13.05
CA HIS A 104 -2.17 -7.10 12.27
C HIS A 104 -2.38 -5.79 11.49
N GLY A 105 -1.37 -4.91 11.58
CA GLY A 105 -1.36 -3.60 10.91
C GLY A 105 -0.55 -3.55 9.62
N CYS A 106 0.26 -4.58 9.34
CA CYS A 106 1.14 -4.63 8.18
C CYS A 106 1.09 -6.02 7.53
N PHE A 107 0.93 -6.05 6.21
CA PHE A 107 1.07 -7.23 5.38
C PHE A 107 2.30 -7.06 4.51
N GLU A 108 3.32 -7.87 4.77
CA GLU A 108 4.60 -7.80 4.09
C GLU A 108 4.64 -8.79 2.92
N ILE A 109 4.98 -8.30 1.72
CA ILE A 109 5.19 -9.14 0.54
C ILE A 109 6.68 -9.13 0.22
N VAL A 110 7.32 -10.28 0.40
CA VAL A 110 8.73 -10.51 0.05
C VAL A 110 8.81 -11.49 -1.11
N ASN A 111 9.57 -11.15 -2.13
CA ASN A 111 9.91 -12.13 -3.17
C ASN A 111 11.17 -12.88 -2.72
N ILE A 112 11.00 -14.09 -2.18
CA ILE A 112 12.13 -14.99 -1.96
C ILE A 112 12.54 -15.47 -3.34
N LEU A 113 13.69 -15.01 -3.85
CA LEU A 113 14.34 -15.68 -4.98
C LEU A 113 14.55 -17.13 -4.57
N LYS A 114 13.71 -18.03 -5.08
CA LYS A 114 14.01 -19.47 -5.04
C LYS A 114 15.20 -19.65 -5.97
N HIS A 115 16.39 -19.69 -5.38
CA HIS A 115 17.61 -20.16 -6.04
C HIS A 115 17.44 -21.62 -6.45
#